data_AF-A0A7W0KSF8-F1
#
_entry.id   AF-A0A7W0KSF8-F1
#
_cell.length_a   1.000
_cell.length_b   1.000
_cell.length_c   1.000
_cell.angle_alpha   90.00
_cell.angle_beta   90.00
_cell.angle_gamma   90.00
#
_symmetry.space_group_name_H-M   'P 1'
#
loop_
_entity.id
_entity.type
_entity.pdbx_description
1 polymer ?
#
loop_
_entity_poly.entity_id
_entity_poly.type
_entity_poly.pdbx_seq_one_letter_code
_entity_poly.pdbx_strand_id
1 'polypeptide(L)'
;MPEPLVPSRIAAALVVAVALAACGDSGDRVTPPPPAQPEATTTTPPATEQPETQSCAAPERGYRLEFPKPWHTNDAGVAEPCRFFHPEPFTLAPQTEATGIAINVRLNPVRFGEVAPTPEGASGSEVLDRRTTTIDGRPAVRAETRTARQGLVPPGTRVTGWFVDAGDGTLVATTSDAAAAGRYEDNVRVLDAMMQSLRLSDRKSTCSTGRSAPVPTRQPELPQAVSATRMAIIEAARACDYDKLAELALAGDSQFTYCFGGGDRPAAFWREAEAAGRAPLRMLVELLDGPAATREAGGTTQYLWPAAYAFESWQEVPPSARDDLSRIYGEEDLRRFEQFGSYVGHRVGITRSGDWIFFVGGD
;
A
#
# COMPACT_ATOMS: atom_id res chain seq x y z
N MET A 1 56.15 23.91 14.89
CA MET A 1 56.55 25.26 14.48
C MET A 1 56.47 25.35 12.97
N PRO A 2 55.95 26.43 12.37
CA PRO A 2 54.70 27.20 12.58
C PRO A 2 53.68 26.90 11.45
N GLU A 3 52.36 26.86 11.67
CA GLU A 3 51.34 27.93 11.74
C GLU A 3 50.94 28.67 10.43
N PRO A 4 49.66 29.11 10.31
CA PRO A 4 48.94 29.41 9.06
C PRO A 4 48.73 30.92 8.82
N LEU A 5 48.17 31.32 7.67
CA LEU A 5 47.58 32.66 7.49
C LEU A 5 46.27 32.63 6.68
N VAL A 6 45.26 33.28 7.27
CA VAL A 6 43.91 33.58 6.74
C VAL A 6 43.92 35.01 6.09
N PRO A 7 42.79 35.66 5.77
CA PRO A 7 42.30 36.02 4.43
C PRO A 7 42.51 37.51 4.07
N SER A 8 42.10 37.93 2.87
CA SER A 8 41.96 39.37 2.56
C SER A 8 40.65 39.71 1.86
N ARG A 9 39.95 40.69 2.45
CA ARG A 9 38.74 41.39 2.00
C ARG A 9 39.13 42.61 1.17
N ILE A 10 38.46 42.89 0.06
CA ILE A 10 38.33 44.24 -0.56
C ILE A 10 37.06 44.21 -1.43
N ALA A 11 36.21 45.21 -1.62
CA ALA A 11 35.69 46.36 -0.87
C ALA A 11 34.55 46.90 -1.76
N ALA A 12 33.44 47.33 -1.17
CA ALA A 12 32.39 48.05 -1.88
C ALA A 12 32.78 49.53 -2.08
N ALA A 13 32.39 50.13 -3.22
CA ALA A 13 32.35 51.57 -3.37
C ALA A 13 31.16 52.00 -4.24
N LEU A 14 30.22 52.67 -3.55
CA LEU A 14 29.18 53.56 -4.07
C LEU A 14 29.82 54.74 -4.83
N VAL A 15 29.22 55.19 -5.95
CA VAL A 15 29.35 56.58 -6.41
C VAL A 15 27.97 57.10 -6.81
N VAL A 16 27.61 58.22 -6.20
CA VAL A 16 26.37 59.00 -6.36
C VAL A 16 26.57 60.12 -7.40
N ALA A 17 25.46 60.41 -8.06
CA ALA A 17 25.07 61.49 -8.97
C ALA A 17 25.88 62.80 -9.03
N VAL A 18 25.89 63.41 -10.23
CA VAL A 18 25.75 64.87 -10.41
C VAL A 18 24.89 65.15 -11.64
N ALA A 19 23.81 65.91 -11.43
CA ALA A 19 23.05 66.59 -12.46
C ALA A 19 23.63 68.00 -12.66
N LEU A 20 23.77 68.44 -13.92
CA LEU A 20 23.97 69.84 -14.26
C LEU A 20 23.04 70.22 -15.41
N ALA A 21 22.27 71.27 -15.16
CA ALA A 21 21.36 71.93 -16.08
C ALA A 21 22.14 72.84 -17.06
N ALA A 22 21.63 72.97 -18.27
CA ALA A 22 21.90 74.10 -19.16
C ALA A 22 20.64 74.46 -19.97
N CYS A 23 20.43 75.76 -20.14
CA CYS A 23 19.20 76.41 -20.58
C CYS A 23 19.05 76.53 -22.11
N GLY A 24 17.79 76.57 -22.56
CA GLY A 24 17.28 77.48 -23.59
C GLY A 24 17.39 77.05 -25.05
N ASP A 25 16.26 76.88 -25.74
CA ASP A 25 15.72 77.92 -26.65
C ASP A 25 14.33 77.50 -27.18
N SER A 26 13.47 78.50 -27.40
CA SER A 26 12.06 78.37 -27.74
C SER A 26 11.87 78.34 -29.26
N GLY A 27 11.08 77.40 -29.77
CA GLY A 27 10.69 77.42 -31.18
C GLY A 27 9.64 76.38 -31.51
N ASP A 28 8.38 76.83 -31.58
CA ASP A 28 7.22 76.07 -32.02
C ASP A 28 7.48 75.32 -33.33
N ARG A 29 7.49 73.99 -33.25
CA ARG A 29 7.19 73.11 -34.39
C ARG A 29 6.10 72.15 -33.98
N VAL A 30 4.89 72.45 -34.45
CA VAL A 30 3.77 71.51 -34.49
C VAL A 30 4.23 70.27 -35.24
N THR A 31 4.45 69.18 -34.50
CA THR A 31 4.78 67.86 -35.05
C THR A 31 3.45 67.13 -35.24
N PRO A 32 3.14 66.60 -36.45
CA PRO A 32 1.95 65.79 -36.64
C PRO A 32 2.04 64.51 -35.78
N PRO A 33 0.90 63.98 -35.28
CA PRO A 33 0.92 62.78 -34.46
C PRO A 33 1.55 61.62 -35.26
N PRO A 34 2.35 60.76 -34.61
CA PRO A 34 2.86 59.55 -35.25
C PRO A 34 1.69 58.69 -35.71
N PRO A 35 1.82 57.94 -36.82
CA PRO A 35 0.79 57.01 -37.24
C PRO A 35 0.51 56.04 -36.09
N ALA A 36 -0.79 55.82 -35.81
CA ALA A 36 -1.24 54.88 -34.80
C ALA A 36 -0.51 53.55 -34.99
N GLN A 37 0.26 53.16 -33.97
CA GLN A 37 0.73 51.78 -33.88
C GLN A 37 -0.53 50.91 -33.86
N PRO A 38 -0.60 49.83 -34.65
CA PRO A 38 -1.68 48.87 -34.49
C PRO A 38 -1.65 48.42 -33.03
N GLU A 39 -2.77 48.63 -32.33
CA GLU A 39 -2.97 48.09 -30.99
C GLU A 39 -2.58 46.62 -31.05
N ALA A 40 -1.56 46.27 -30.27
CA ALA A 40 -1.27 44.87 -29.99
C ALA A 40 -2.49 44.36 -29.24
N THR A 41 -3.44 43.79 -29.99
CA THR A 41 -4.54 43.02 -29.45
C THR A 41 -3.89 41.94 -28.60
N THR A 42 -3.85 42.18 -27.30
CA THR A 42 -3.47 41.17 -26.33
C THR A 42 -4.68 40.25 -26.28
N THR A 43 -4.78 39.37 -27.28
CA THR A 43 -5.69 38.24 -27.24
C THR A 43 -5.18 37.36 -26.12
N THR A 44 -5.69 37.58 -24.91
CA THR A 44 -5.59 36.61 -23.83
C THR A 44 -6.02 35.27 -24.41
N PRO A 45 -5.13 34.25 -24.47
CA PRO A 45 -5.55 32.93 -24.90
C PRO A 45 -6.73 32.50 -24.02
N PRO A 46 -7.76 31.83 -24.58
CA PRO A 46 -8.87 31.37 -23.76
C PRO A 46 -8.28 30.60 -22.58
N ALA A 47 -8.66 31.00 -21.36
CA ALA A 47 -8.33 30.25 -20.17
C ALA A 47 -8.75 28.80 -20.44
N THR A 48 -7.79 27.89 -20.49
CA THR A 48 -8.05 26.47 -20.65
C THR A 48 -9.00 26.09 -19.53
N GLU A 49 -10.28 25.91 -19.86
CA GLU A 49 -11.32 25.57 -18.91
C GLU A 49 -10.91 24.21 -18.32
N GLN A 50 -10.34 24.24 -17.11
CA GLN A 50 -9.91 23.01 -16.45
C GLN A 50 -11.15 22.15 -16.27
N PRO A 51 -11.16 20.90 -16.77
CA PRO A 51 -12.34 20.06 -16.66
C PRO A 51 -12.71 19.92 -15.19
N GLU A 52 -13.98 20.11 -14.87
CA GLU A 52 -14.43 20.01 -13.49
C GLU A 52 -14.07 18.63 -12.90
N THR A 53 -13.43 18.62 -11.73
CA THR A 53 -13.02 17.41 -11.03
C THR A 53 -13.92 17.10 -9.82
N GLN A 54 -13.84 15.86 -9.36
CA GLN A 54 -14.40 15.38 -8.10
C GLN A 54 -13.35 14.53 -7.37
N SER A 55 -13.44 14.45 -6.05
CA SER A 55 -12.45 13.77 -5.20
C SER A 55 -12.88 12.35 -4.86
N CYS A 56 -11.94 11.41 -4.92
CA CYS A 56 -12.05 10.08 -4.31
C CYS A 56 -10.99 9.93 -3.20
N ALA A 57 -11.38 9.45 -2.02
CA ALA A 57 -10.46 9.22 -0.92
C ALA A 57 -10.57 7.80 -0.39
N ALA A 58 -9.41 7.15 -0.22
CA ALA A 58 -9.26 5.86 0.43
C ALA A 58 -8.37 6.04 1.67
N PRO A 59 -8.90 6.62 2.77
CA PRO A 59 -8.10 6.99 3.94
C PRO A 59 -7.39 5.78 4.58
N GLU A 60 -8.05 4.63 4.64
CA GLU A 60 -7.47 3.36 5.14
C GLU A 60 -6.29 2.86 4.29
N ARG A 61 -6.21 3.27 3.02
CA ARG A 61 -5.10 2.96 2.10
C ARG A 61 -4.06 4.08 2.01
N GLY A 62 -4.32 5.21 2.68
CA GLY A 62 -3.40 6.35 2.75
C GLY A 62 -3.34 7.18 1.47
N TYR A 63 -4.41 7.26 0.69
CA TYR A 63 -4.41 8.14 -0.49
C TYR A 63 -5.75 8.83 -0.79
N ARG A 64 -5.64 9.95 -1.48
CA ARG A 64 -6.74 10.70 -2.11
C ARG A 64 -6.28 11.14 -3.49
N LEU A 65 -7.20 11.15 -4.46
CA LEU A 65 -6.98 11.74 -5.77
C LEU A 65 -8.25 12.42 -6.29
N GLU A 66 -8.10 13.22 -7.32
CA GLU A 66 -9.19 13.81 -8.07
C GLU A 66 -9.33 13.15 -9.45
N PHE A 67 -10.54 13.09 -9.96
CA PHE A 67 -10.87 12.54 -11.28
C PHE A 67 -11.99 13.37 -11.93
N PRO A 68 -12.19 13.30 -13.25
CA PRO A 68 -13.20 14.11 -13.93
C PRO A 68 -14.63 13.84 -13.41
N LYS A 69 -15.44 14.89 -13.26
CA LYS A 69 -16.87 14.76 -12.89
C LYS A 69 -17.68 13.79 -13.77
N PRO A 70 -17.51 13.72 -15.10
CA PRO A 70 -18.28 12.77 -15.92
C PRO A 70 -17.82 11.31 -15.78
N TRP A 71 -16.71 11.06 -15.08
CA TRP A 71 -16.24 9.70 -14.83
C TRP A 71 -16.87 9.12 -13.58
N HIS A 72 -16.93 7.80 -13.53
CA HIS A 72 -17.48 7.02 -12.44
C HIS A 72 -16.35 6.28 -11.71
N THR A 73 -16.51 6.09 -10.40
CA THR A 73 -15.63 5.29 -9.55
C THR A 73 -16.44 4.28 -8.74
N ASN A 74 -15.79 3.25 -8.22
CA ASN A 74 -16.41 2.31 -7.30
C ASN A 74 -16.32 2.75 -5.83
N ASP A 75 -17.35 2.43 -5.08
CA ASP A 75 -17.38 2.48 -3.61
C ASP A 75 -16.79 1.21 -2.99
N ALA A 76 -16.64 1.21 -1.66
CA ALA A 76 -16.21 0.04 -0.90
C ALA A 76 -17.26 -1.08 -0.94
N GLY A 77 -16.80 -2.34 -1.02
CA GLY A 77 -17.67 -3.53 -1.01
C GLY A 77 -17.04 -4.67 -1.79
N VAL A 78 -17.41 -4.80 -3.07
CA VAL A 78 -16.87 -5.82 -3.98
C VAL A 78 -15.40 -5.58 -4.34
N ALA A 79 -14.96 -4.33 -4.32
CA ALA A 79 -13.56 -3.94 -4.49
C ALA A 79 -13.20 -2.83 -3.50
N GLU A 80 -11.90 -2.52 -3.38
CA GLU A 80 -11.47 -1.37 -2.59
C GLU A 80 -12.01 -0.06 -3.17
N PRO A 81 -12.41 0.91 -2.33
CA PRO A 81 -12.84 2.22 -2.83
C PRO A 81 -11.72 2.90 -3.62
N CYS A 82 -12.11 3.71 -4.61
CA CYS A 82 -11.18 4.46 -5.45
C CYS A 82 -10.22 3.59 -6.28
N ARG A 83 -10.62 2.36 -6.63
CA ARG A 83 -9.78 1.42 -7.39
C ARG A 83 -10.01 1.48 -8.89
N PHE A 84 -11.26 1.59 -9.32
CA PHE A 84 -11.65 1.51 -10.72
C PHE A 84 -12.30 2.80 -11.16
N PHE A 85 -11.85 3.34 -12.29
CA PHE A 85 -12.39 4.56 -12.87
C PHE A 85 -12.74 4.33 -14.34
N HIS A 86 -13.92 4.81 -14.73
CA HIS A 86 -14.48 4.55 -16.04
C HIS A 86 -15.32 5.73 -16.54
N PRO A 87 -15.30 6.08 -17.84
CA PRO A 87 -16.09 7.19 -18.38
C PRO A 87 -17.60 6.91 -18.43
N GLU A 88 -18.00 5.63 -18.38
CA GLU A 88 -19.40 5.20 -18.36
C GLU A 88 -19.73 4.51 -17.02
N PRO A 89 -20.99 4.53 -16.55
CA PRO A 89 -21.40 3.79 -15.37
C PRO A 89 -21.07 2.30 -15.51
N PHE A 90 -20.60 1.68 -14.44
CA PHE A 90 -20.23 0.26 -14.42
C PHE A 90 -20.67 -0.39 -13.11
N THR A 91 -20.78 -1.72 -13.13
CA THR A 91 -21.02 -2.54 -11.95
C THR A 91 -19.91 -3.56 -11.80
N LEU A 92 -19.48 -3.79 -10.56
CA LEU A 92 -18.46 -4.79 -10.24
C LEU A 92 -19.16 -6.08 -9.82
N ALA A 93 -18.94 -7.15 -10.57
CA ALA A 93 -19.37 -8.48 -10.15
C ALA A 93 -18.40 -9.04 -9.09
N PRO A 94 -18.90 -9.78 -8.07
CA PRO A 94 -18.03 -10.48 -7.12
C PRO A 94 -17.07 -11.43 -7.84
N GLN A 95 -15.81 -11.48 -7.39
CA GLN A 95 -14.76 -12.37 -7.91
C GLN A 95 -14.30 -12.11 -9.37
N THR A 96 -14.74 -11.03 -10.02
CA THR A 96 -14.31 -10.72 -11.40
C THR A 96 -13.16 -9.70 -11.39
N GLU A 97 -12.06 -10.03 -12.07
CA GLU A 97 -11.08 -9.02 -12.49
C GLU A 97 -11.81 -8.06 -13.43
N ALA A 98 -12.08 -6.83 -13.01
CA ALA A 98 -12.96 -5.90 -13.72
C ALA A 98 -12.51 -5.62 -15.18
N THR A 99 -12.88 -6.52 -16.09
CA THR A 99 -12.54 -6.47 -17.51
C THR A 99 -13.27 -5.30 -18.15
N GLY A 100 -12.57 -4.53 -18.97
CA GLY A 100 -13.13 -3.35 -19.63
C GLY A 100 -13.00 -2.05 -18.84
N ILE A 101 -12.42 -2.05 -17.63
CA ILE A 101 -12.18 -0.81 -16.90
C ILE A 101 -11.07 0.03 -17.55
N ALA A 102 -11.30 1.35 -17.64
CA ALA A 102 -10.41 2.30 -18.31
C ALA A 102 -9.15 2.60 -17.49
N ILE A 103 -9.30 2.85 -16.19
CA ILE A 103 -8.19 3.13 -15.27
C ILE A 103 -8.33 2.28 -14.01
N ASN A 104 -7.25 1.62 -13.64
CA ASN A 104 -7.11 0.88 -12.39
C ASN A 104 -6.06 1.55 -11.51
N VAL A 105 -6.41 1.86 -10.27
CA VAL A 105 -5.51 2.36 -9.22
C VAL A 105 -5.49 1.34 -8.10
N ARG A 106 -4.32 0.83 -7.77
CA ARG A 106 -4.16 -0.17 -6.72
C ARG A 106 -2.92 0.08 -5.90
N LEU A 107 -2.95 -0.44 -4.68
CA LEU A 107 -1.78 -0.49 -3.85
C LEU A 107 -1.16 -1.89 -3.92
N ASN A 108 0.08 -1.96 -4.38
CA ASN A 108 0.87 -3.18 -4.39
C ASN A 108 1.71 -3.25 -3.10
N PRO A 109 1.68 -4.34 -2.33
CA PRO A 109 2.52 -4.50 -1.13
C PRO A 109 4.03 -4.56 -1.43
N VAL A 110 4.41 -4.82 -2.68
CA VAL A 110 5.81 -4.89 -3.09
C VAL A 110 6.42 -3.48 -3.16
N ARG A 111 7.68 -3.35 -2.73
CA ARG A 111 8.40 -2.07 -2.64
C ARG A 111 8.62 -1.43 -4.01
N PHE A 112 8.71 -0.09 -4.02
CA PHE A 112 8.85 0.71 -5.23
C PHE A 112 9.95 0.22 -6.18
N GLY A 113 11.16 -0.05 -5.65
CA GLY A 113 12.30 -0.50 -6.46
C GLY A 113 12.15 -1.88 -7.08
N GLU A 114 11.22 -2.70 -6.61
CA GLU A 114 10.97 -4.06 -7.10
C GLU A 114 9.81 -4.10 -8.11
N VAL A 115 8.89 -3.13 -8.06
CA VAL A 115 7.71 -3.06 -8.95
C VAL A 115 7.92 -2.10 -10.12
N ALA A 116 8.56 -0.95 -9.87
CA ALA A 116 8.69 0.08 -10.88
C ALA A 116 9.59 -0.40 -12.05
N PRO A 117 9.18 -0.21 -13.31
CA PRO A 117 10.00 -0.54 -14.47
C PRO A 117 11.39 0.08 -14.39
N THR A 118 12.42 -0.71 -14.67
CA THR A 118 13.80 -0.23 -14.73
C THR A 118 14.15 0.19 -16.17
N PRO A 119 15.26 0.93 -16.38
CA PRO A 119 15.74 1.22 -17.72
C PRO A 119 16.08 -0.04 -18.53
N GLU A 120 16.49 -1.12 -17.87
CA GLU A 120 16.82 -2.40 -18.50
C GLU A 120 15.58 -3.22 -18.92
N GLY A 121 14.39 -2.83 -18.46
CA GLY A 121 13.12 -3.42 -18.85
C GLY A 121 12.14 -3.60 -17.68
N ALA A 122 10.98 -4.19 -17.99
CA ALA A 122 10.03 -4.67 -17.00
C ALA A 122 9.81 -6.18 -17.21
N SER A 123 9.71 -6.96 -16.13
CA SER A 123 9.51 -8.41 -16.23
C SER A 123 8.27 -8.74 -17.09
N GLY A 124 8.50 -9.30 -18.28
CA GLY A 124 7.44 -9.70 -19.21
C GLY A 124 6.91 -8.61 -20.15
N SER A 125 7.50 -7.40 -20.14
CA SER A 125 7.09 -6.28 -21.00
C SER A 125 8.28 -5.50 -21.57
N GLU A 126 8.12 -5.01 -22.79
CA GLU A 126 9.04 -4.05 -23.42
C GLU A 126 8.72 -2.64 -22.92
N VAL A 127 9.74 -1.86 -22.53
CA VAL A 127 9.56 -0.46 -22.13
C VAL A 127 9.64 0.44 -23.36
N LEU A 128 8.58 1.20 -23.64
CA LEU A 128 8.48 2.12 -24.78
C LEU A 128 8.89 3.55 -24.41
N ASP A 129 8.41 4.03 -23.26
CA ASP A 129 8.77 5.32 -22.66
C ASP A 129 8.91 5.13 -21.15
N ARG A 130 9.84 5.88 -20.53
CA ARG A 130 10.03 5.87 -19.08
C ARG A 130 10.51 7.22 -18.60
N ARG A 131 9.86 7.74 -17.58
CA ARG A 131 10.21 9.01 -16.93
C ARG A 131 10.18 8.83 -15.43
N THR A 132 11.29 9.16 -14.78
CA THR A 132 11.36 9.29 -13.33
C THR A 132 10.95 10.69 -12.93
N THR A 133 10.15 10.79 -11.87
CA THR A 133 9.64 12.05 -11.33
C THR A 133 9.33 11.87 -9.84
N THR A 134 8.63 12.82 -9.25
CA THR A 134 8.07 12.72 -7.90
C THR A 134 6.58 13.06 -7.92
N ILE A 135 5.79 12.37 -7.11
CA ILE A 135 4.40 12.71 -6.82
C ILE A 135 4.28 12.90 -5.32
N ASP A 136 3.75 14.04 -4.89
CA ASP A 136 3.60 14.39 -3.47
C ASP A 136 4.92 14.25 -2.67
N GLY A 137 6.05 14.63 -3.30
CA GLY A 137 7.39 14.50 -2.72
C GLY A 137 7.96 13.06 -2.68
N ARG A 138 7.21 12.06 -3.16
CA ARG A 138 7.62 10.65 -3.18
C ARG A 138 8.19 10.24 -4.54
N PRO A 139 9.19 9.35 -4.60
CA PRO A 139 9.70 8.82 -5.86
C PRO A 139 8.58 8.23 -6.72
N ALA A 140 8.59 8.55 -8.01
CA ALA A 140 7.62 8.05 -8.96
C ALA A 140 8.25 7.71 -10.31
N VAL A 141 7.68 6.73 -11.00
CA VAL A 141 7.98 6.41 -12.39
C VAL A 141 6.69 6.40 -13.18
N ARG A 142 6.68 7.12 -14.30
CA ARG A 142 5.70 6.96 -15.36
C ARG A 142 6.35 6.14 -16.47
N ALA A 143 5.71 5.07 -16.92
CA ALA A 143 6.21 4.25 -18.00
C ALA A 143 5.10 3.85 -18.96
N GLU A 144 5.41 3.82 -20.25
CA GLU A 144 4.62 3.14 -21.26
C GLU A 144 5.32 1.83 -21.60
N THR A 145 4.59 0.73 -21.58
CA THR A 145 5.12 -0.61 -21.85
C THR A 145 4.25 -1.34 -22.85
N ARG A 146 4.85 -2.31 -23.55
CA ARG A 146 4.16 -3.25 -24.43
C ARG A 146 4.29 -4.66 -23.86
N THR A 147 3.17 -5.32 -23.63
CA THR A 147 3.16 -6.69 -23.09
C THR A 147 3.84 -7.65 -24.07
N ALA A 148 4.90 -8.35 -23.63
CA ALA A 148 5.71 -9.21 -24.50
C ALA A 148 5.37 -10.72 -24.37
N ARG A 149 4.88 -11.16 -23.20
CA ARG A 149 4.50 -12.56 -22.93
C ARG A 149 2.99 -12.72 -22.71
N GLN A 150 2.51 -13.96 -22.81
CA GLN A 150 1.14 -14.32 -22.46
C GLN A 150 0.94 -14.14 -20.94
N GLY A 151 -0.14 -13.44 -20.57
CA GLY A 151 -0.51 -13.13 -19.19
C GLY A 151 -1.96 -12.63 -19.13
N LEU A 152 -2.34 -11.94 -18.05
CA LEU A 152 -3.68 -11.38 -17.88
C LEU A 152 -4.02 -10.30 -18.92
N VAL A 153 -2.99 -9.60 -19.41
CA VAL A 153 -3.10 -8.64 -20.51
C VAL A 153 -2.62 -9.32 -21.80
N PRO A 154 -3.35 -9.18 -22.93
CA PRO A 154 -2.93 -9.76 -24.20
C PRO A 154 -1.53 -9.30 -24.62
N PRO A 155 -0.73 -10.16 -25.29
CA PRO A 155 0.52 -9.76 -25.92
C PRO A 155 0.29 -8.62 -26.93
N GLY A 156 1.21 -7.65 -26.97
CA GLY A 156 1.14 -6.49 -27.85
C GLY A 156 0.31 -5.32 -27.32
N THR A 157 -0.46 -5.50 -26.23
CA THR A 157 -1.20 -4.41 -25.58
C THR A 157 -0.23 -3.35 -25.03
N ARG A 158 -0.55 -2.07 -25.31
CA ARG A 158 0.15 -0.93 -24.70
C ARG A 158 -0.48 -0.61 -23.36
N VAL A 159 0.38 -0.41 -22.36
CA VAL A 159 0.00 -0.10 -20.99
C VAL A 159 0.79 1.13 -20.54
N THR A 160 0.07 2.19 -20.18
CA THR A 160 0.67 3.32 -19.45
C THR A 160 0.44 3.12 -17.97
N GLY A 161 1.53 3.13 -17.20
CA GLY A 161 1.54 2.92 -15.77
C GLY A 161 2.26 4.04 -15.02
N TRP A 162 1.68 4.47 -13.91
CA TRP A 162 2.34 5.22 -12.87
C TRP A 162 2.64 4.31 -11.68
N PHE A 163 3.84 4.44 -11.16
CA PHE A 163 4.35 3.72 -10.00
C PHE A 163 4.84 4.77 -9.03
N VAL A 164 4.24 4.86 -7.84
CA VAL A 164 4.58 5.87 -6.83
C VAL A 164 4.93 5.15 -5.53
N ASP A 165 6.05 5.53 -4.93
CA ASP A 165 6.46 5.02 -3.63
C ASP A 165 5.45 5.43 -2.55
N ALA A 166 4.78 4.45 -1.96
CA ALA A 166 3.83 4.65 -0.88
C ALA A 166 4.43 4.33 0.50
N GLY A 167 5.71 3.95 0.59
CA GLY A 167 6.45 3.69 1.84
C GLY A 167 6.59 2.20 2.10
N ASP A 168 5.52 1.57 2.57
CA ASP A 168 5.39 0.11 2.78
C ASP A 168 4.84 -0.62 1.54
N GLY A 169 4.88 0.03 0.36
CA GLY A 169 4.45 -0.56 -0.90
C GLY A 169 4.54 0.43 -2.06
N THR A 170 3.90 0.10 -3.18
CA THR A 170 3.87 0.91 -4.40
C THR A 170 2.43 1.15 -4.82
N LEU A 171 2.03 2.41 -4.96
CA LEU A 171 0.77 2.73 -5.64
C LEU A 171 1.00 2.60 -7.14
N VAL A 172 0.20 1.74 -7.79
CA VAL A 172 0.26 1.46 -9.22
C VAL A 172 -1.05 1.88 -9.86
N ALA A 173 -0.99 2.81 -10.80
CA ALA A 173 -2.13 3.26 -11.56
C ALA A 173 -1.91 3.02 -13.05
N THR A 174 -2.81 2.30 -13.73
CA THR A 174 -2.61 1.85 -15.11
C THR A 174 -3.83 2.07 -15.98
N THR A 175 -3.58 2.34 -17.26
CA THR A 175 -4.54 2.24 -18.36
C THR A 175 -3.92 1.49 -19.52
N SER A 176 -4.73 0.87 -20.37
CA SER A 176 -4.26 0.08 -21.51
C SER A 176 -5.12 0.27 -22.76
N ASP A 177 -4.57 -0.01 -23.93
CA ASP A 177 -5.32 0.03 -25.19
C ASP A 177 -6.22 -1.21 -25.42
N ALA A 178 -6.23 -2.15 -24.46
CA ALA A 178 -7.20 -3.22 -24.35
C ALA A 178 -8.45 -2.82 -23.53
N ALA A 179 -8.48 -1.63 -22.92
CA ALA A 179 -9.66 -1.14 -22.21
C ALA A 179 -10.83 -0.98 -23.18
N ALA A 180 -12.02 -1.42 -22.76
CA ALA A 180 -13.21 -1.45 -23.63
C ALA A 180 -13.79 -0.05 -23.90
N ALA A 181 -13.51 0.92 -23.03
CA ALA A 181 -14.10 2.26 -23.11
C ALA A 181 -13.08 3.38 -23.32
N GLY A 182 -13.49 4.31 -24.17
CA GLY A 182 -12.71 5.50 -24.53
C GLY A 182 -11.53 5.19 -25.45
N ARG A 183 -10.89 6.24 -25.95
CA ARG A 183 -9.61 6.10 -26.66
C ARG A 183 -8.49 5.99 -25.64
N TYR A 184 -7.52 5.13 -25.90
CA TYR A 184 -6.35 4.93 -25.04
C TYR A 184 -5.67 6.26 -24.67
N GLU A 185 -5.47 7.14 -25.65
CA GLU A 185 -4.83 8.44 -25.46
C GLU A 185 -5.65 9.38 -24.58
N ASP A 186 -6.98 9.25 -24.58
CA ASP A 186 -7.86 10.04 -23.71
C ASP A 186 -7.78 9.52 -22.27
N ASN A 187 -7.76 8.19 -22.09
CA ASN A 187 -7.57 7.55 -20.79
C ASN A 187 -6.19 7.87 -20.19
N VAL A 188 -5.14 7.92 -21.02
CA VAL A 188 -3.79 8.33 -20.58
C VAL A 188 -3.80 9.78 -20.06
N ARG A 189 -4.49 10.71 -20.74
CA ARG A 189 -4.59 12.10 -20.28
C ARG A 189 -5.31 12.20 -18.94
N VAL A 190 -6.38 11.42 -18.75
CA VAL A 190 -7.10 11.37 -17.48
C VAL A 190 -6.24 10.75 -16.38
N LEU A 191 -5.55 9.65 -16.66
CA LEU A 191 -4.62 9.01 -15.72
C LEU A 191 -3.51 9.98 -15.28
N ASP A 192 -2.88 10.67 -16.22
CA ASP A 192 -1.83 11.64 -15.91
C ASP A 192 -2.34 12.78 -15.01
N ALA A 193 -3.55 13.29 -15.28
CA ALA A 193 -4.19 14.31 -14.45
C ALA A 193 -4.55 13.80 -13.04
N MET A 194 -5.11 12.59 -12.95
CA MET A 194 -5.40 11.94 -11.66
C MET A 194 -4.13 11.80 -10.82
N MET A 195 -3.03 11.35 -11.43
CA MET A 195 -1.77 11.15 -10.72
C MET A 195 -1.11 12.46 -10.26
N GLN A 196 -1.31 13.57 -10.97
CA GLN A 196 -0.88 14.90 -10.52
C GLN A 196 -1.65 15.40 -9.28
N SER A 197 -2.92 15.03 -9.17
CA SER A 197 -3.77 15.36 -8.01
C SER A 197 -3.55 14.43 -6.80
N LEU A 198 -2.81 13.32 -6.98
CA LEU A 198 -2.59 12.33 -5.94
C LEU A 198 -1.97 12.99 -4.71
N ARG A 199 -2.58 12.73 -3.55
CA ARG A 199 -2.05 13.01 -2.23
C ARG A 199 -1.90 11.70 -1.49
N LEU A 200 -0.69 11.46 -1.01
CA LEU A 200 -0.35 10.32 -0.19
C LEU A 200 -0.32 10.82 1.26
N SER A 201 -1.14 10.21 2.08
CA SER A 201 -0.97 10.32 3.52
C SER A 201 -0.04 9.20 3.94
N ASP A 202 0.87 9.48 4.87
CA ASP A 202 1.56 8.41 5.58
C ASP A 202 0.49 7.47 6.11
N ARG A 203 0.45 6.26 5.55
CA ARG A 203 -0.38 5.21 6.11
C ARG A 203 0.08 5.08 7.55
N LYS A 204 -0.86 5.14 8.48
CA LYS A 204 -0.65 4.46 9.75
C LYS A 204 -0.70 2.94 9.49
N SER A 205 0.24 2.40 8.72
CA SER A 205 0.50 0.96 8.78
C SER A 205 1.38 0.69 9.99
N THR A 206 0.78 0.91 11.14
CA THR A 206 0.88 -0.14 12.12
C THR A 206 0.03 -1.28 11.57
N CYS A 207 0.61 -2.45 11.34
CA CYS A 207 -0.11 -3.70 11.07
C CYS A 207 -1.37 -3.86 11.94
N SER A 208 -2.17 -4.89 11.67
CA SER A 208 -3.48 -5.09 12.33
C SER A 208 -3.49 -5.01 13.87
N THR A 209 -2.35 -5.04 14.56
CA THR A 209 -2.22 -4.91 16.03
C THR A 209 -1.96 -3.47 16.55
N GLY A 210 -1.34 -2.56 15.79
CA GLY A 210 -0.57 -1.47 16.40
C GLY A 210 -1.32 -0.21 16.84
N ARG A 211 -2.55 -0.36 17.36
CA ARG A 211 -3.14 0.63 18.29
C ARG A 211 -4.15 0.09 19.32
N SER A 212 -4.53 -1.19 19.26
CA SER A 212 -5.54 -1.78 20.17
C SER A 212 -5.26 -3.23 20.58
N ALA A 213 -4.04 -3.74 20.43
CA ALA A 213 -3.75 -5.11 20.88
C ALA A 213 -3.95 -5.24 22.40
N PRO A 214 -4.76 -6.22 22.86
CA PRO A 214 -4.98 -6.44 24.29
C PRO A 214 -3.66 -6.71 25.01
N VAL A 215 -3.59 -6.30 26.27
CA VAL A 215 -2.46 -6.67 27.12
C VAL A 215 -2.55 -8.18 27.34
N PRO A 216 -1.52 -8.96 26.95
CA PRO A 216 -1.62 -10.40 27.03
C PRO A 216 -1.81 -10.86 28.48
N THR A 217 -2.80 -11.71 28.66
CA THR A 217 -3.14 -12.37 29.92
C THR A 217 -1.98 -13.28 30.33
N ARG A 218 -1.65 -13.30 31.62
CA ARG A 218 -0.65 -14.23 32.18
C ARG A 218 -1.26 -15.63 32.29
N GLN A 219 -0.48 -16.63 31.87
CA GLN A 219 -0.82 -18.05 31.96
C GLN A 219 0.28 -18.75 32.78
N PRO A 220 0.23 -18.68 34.13
CA PRO A 220 1.29 -19.19 35.02
C PRO A 220 1.50 -20.71 34.94
N GLU A 221 0.55 -21.44 34.37
CA GLU A 221 0.58 -22.88 34.14
C GLU A 221 1.50 -23.29 32.98
N LEU A 222 1.87 -22.37 32.10
CA LEU A 222 2.75 -22.66 30.97
C LEU A 222 4.21 -22.86 31.45
N PRO A 223 4.95 -23.84 30.88
CA PRO A 223 6.39 -23.92 31.06
C PRO A 223 7.07 -22.62 30.65
N GLN A 224 8.18 -22.29 31.30
CA GLN A 224 8.91 -21.04 31.07
C GLN A 224 9.27 -20.83 29.59
N ALA A 225 9.74 -21.87 28.89
CA ALA A 225 10.13 -21.78 27.48
C ALA A 225 8.93 -21.45 26.56
N VAL A 226 7.78 -22.06 26.84
CA VAL A 226 6.52 -21.81 26.11
C VAL A 226 6.03 -20.38 26.38
N SER A 227 6.05 -19.97 27.65
CA SER A 227 5.64 -18.62 28.07
C SER A 227 6.53 -17.55 27.42
N ALA A 228 7.85 -17.75 27.40
CA ALA A 228 8.80 -16.83 26.77
C ALA A 228 8.54 -16.70 25.27
N THR A 229 8.35 -17.82 24.57
CA THR A 229 8.09 -17.82 23.12
C THR A 229 6.75 -17.17 22.80
N ARG A 230 5.69 -17.52 23.54
CA ARG A 230 4.36 -16.88 23.42
C ARG A 230 4.47 -15.36 23.56
N MET A 231 5.16 -14.89 24.60
CA MET A 231 5.32 -13.45 24.83
C MET A 231 6.13 -12.77 23.74
N ALA A 232 7.22 -13.40 23.27
CA ALA A 232 8.03 -12.88 22.17
C ALA A 232 7.23 -12.74 20.87
N ILE A 233 6.39 -13.74 20.55
CA ILE A 233 5.49 -13.68 19.38
C ILE A 233 4.49 -12.53 19.54
N ILE A 234 3.83 -12.42 20.70
CA ILE A 234 2.85 -11.35 20.95
C ILE A 234 3.51 -9.97 20.85
N GLU A 235 4.68 -9.78 21.45
CA GLU A 235 5.43 -8.52 21.41
C GLU A 235 5.83 -8.14 19.99
N ALA A 236 6.39 -9.07 19.22
CA ALA A 236 6.76 -8.85 17.83
C ALA A 236 5.53 -8.53 16.96
N ALA A 237 4.43 -9.26 17.13
CA ALA A 237 3.18 -8.99 16.43
C ALA A 237 2.60 -7.62 16.80
N ARG A 238 2.65 -7.20 18.07
CA ARG A 238 2.20 -5.87 18.53
C ARG A 238 3.07 -4.73 18.02
N ALA A 239 4.38 -4.98 17.87
CA ALA A 239 5.33 -4.03 17.31
C ALA A 239 5.33 -4.00 15.78
N CYS A 240 4.57 -4.88 15.12
CA CYS A 240 4.61 -5.09 13.67
C CYS A 240 6.01 -5.48 13.17
N ASP A 241 6.76 -6.22 13.98
CA ASP A 241 8.11 -6.68 13.70
C ASP A 241 8.08 -8.04 12.98
N TYR A 242 7.83 -7.98 11.68
CA TYR A 242 7.75 -9.18 10.83
C TYR A 242 9.08 -9.94 10.77
N ASP A 243 10.20 -9.25 10.89
CA ASP A 243 11.52 -9.86 10.79
C ASP A 243 11.79 -10.66 12.08
N LYS A 244 11.42 -10.12 13.25
CA LYS A 244 11.46 -10.86 14.50
C LYS A 244 10.50 -12.04 14.53
N LEU A 245 9.28 -11.89 13.99
CA LEU A 245 8.35 -13.02 13.86
C LEU A 245 8.94 -14.13 12.98
N ALA A 246 9.60 -13.77 11.88
CA ALA A 246 10.25 -14.77 11.01
C ALA A 246 11.45 -15.44 11.70
N GLU A 247 12.25 -14.69 12.46
CA GLU A 247 13.31 -15.25 13.29
C GLU A 247 12.76 -16.28 14.27
N LEU A 248 11.69 -15.95 15.02
CA LEU A 248 11.04 -16.85 15.98
C LEU A 248 10.47 -18.11 15.31
N ALA A 249 9.86 -17.95 14.14
CA ALA A 249 9.34 -19.05 13.34
C ALA A 249 10.46 -19.99 12.84
N LEU A 250 11.65 -19.47 12.53
CA LEU A 250 12.76 -20.24 11.96
C LEU A 250 13.81 -20.67 13.01
N ALA A 251 13.62 -20.33 14.28
CA ALA A 251 14.60 -20.58 15.34
C ALA A 251 14.62 -22.02 15.85
N GLY A 252 13.51 -22.75 15.74
CA GLY A 252 13.38 -24.11 16.27
C GLY A 252 13.91 -25.20 15.33
N ASP A 253 14.19 -26.37 15.89
CA ASP A 253 14.63 -27.55 15.12
C ASP A 253 13.51 -28.18 14.28
N SER A 254 12.26 -27.79 14.54
CA SER A 254 11.07 -28.25 13.82
C SER A 254 10.77 -27.35 12.63
N GLN A 255 10.34 -27.93 11.51
CA GLN A 255 9.89 -27.16 10.35
C GLN A 255 8.63 -26.37 10.70
N PHE A 256 8.75 -25.04 10.75
CA PHE A 256 7.61 -24.17 10.96
C PHE A 256 6.65 -24.17 9.78
N THR A 257 5.36 -24.33 10.07
CA THR A 257 4.30 -24.35 9.06
C THR A 257 3.38 -23.14 9.20
N TYR A 258 3.19 -22.41 8.11
CA TYR A 258 2.17 -21.38 7.98
C TYR A 258 1.30 -21.65 6.74
N CYS A 259 0.07 -21.09 6.72
CA CYS A 259 -0.97 -21.39 5.70
C CYS A 259 -0.47 -21.51 4.25
N PHE A 260 -1.01 -22.51 3.54
CA PHE A 260 -0.86 -22.85 2.10
C PHE A 260 0.38 -22.29 1.39
N GLY A 261 1.35 -23.17 1.11
CA GLY A 261 2.52 -22.88 0.29
C GLY A 261 3.79 -22.58 1.07
N GLY A 262 3.94 -23.17 2.27
CA GLY A 262 5.09 -23.06 3.16
C GLY A 262 6.42 -22.91 2.41
N GLY A 263 6.97 -21.71 2.51
CA GLY A 263 8.25 -21.33 1.93
C GLY A 263 9.18 -20.78 3.00
N ASP A 264 10.33 -20.28 2.57
CA ASP A 264 11.43 -19.76 3.38
C ASP A 264 11.24 -18.30 3.83
N ARG A 265 10.05 -17.72 3.61
CA ARG A 265 9.79 -16.28 3.81
C ARG A 265 8.52 -15.97 4.62
N PRO A 266 8.43 -16.38 5.92
CA PRO A 266 7.28 -16.09 6.78
C PRO A 266 6.95 -14.59 6.88
N ALA A 267 7.97 -13.73 6.96
CA ALA A 267 7.78 -12.27 7.01
C ALA A 267 7.02 -11.74 5.79
N ALA A 268 7.35 -12.22 4.58
CA ALA A 268 6.70 -11.78 3.35
C ALA A 268 5.22 -12.20 3.35
N PHE A 269 4.94 -13.45 3.75
CA PHE A 269 3.57 -13.97 3.84
C PHE A 269 2.68 -13.10 4.74
N TRP A 270 3.15 -12.75 5.95
CA TRP A 270 2.35 -11.93 6.87
C TRP A 270 2.18 -10.50 6.37
N ARG A 271 3.20 -9.90 5.76
CA ARG A 271 3.08 -8.56 5.13
C ARG A 271 2.05 -8.57 4.01
N GLU A 272 2.08 -9.58 3.15
CA GLU A 272 1.09 -9.75 2.07
C GLU A 272 -0.33 -9.96 2.62
N ALA A 273 -0.48 -10.77 3.68
CA ALA A 273 -1.76 -10.99 4.33
C ALA A 273 -2.31 -9.72 5.02
N GLU A 274 -1.46 -8.93 5.68
CA GLU A 274 -1.81 -7.61 6.23
C GLU A 274 -2.23 -6.63 5.14
N ALA A 275 -1.47 -6.56 4.04
CA ALA A 275 -1.80 -5.70 2.91
C ALA A 275 -3.12 -6.11 2.20
N ALA A 276 -3.45 -7.40 2.22
CA ALA A 276 -4.71 -7.95 1.76
C ALA A 276 -5.87 -7.76 2.75
N GLY A 277 -5.63 -7.12 3.91
CA GLY A 277 -6.67 -6.85 4.92
C GLY A 277 -7.09 -8.08 5.74
N ARG A 278 -6.33 -9.18 5.68
CA ARG A 278 -6.64 -10.43 6.41
C ARG A 278 -6.29 -10.39 7.90
N ALA A 279 -5.61 -9.32 8.35
CA ALA A 279 -5.26 -9.07 9.75
C ALA A 279 -4.60 -10.25 10.51
N PRO A 280 -3.59 -10.94 9.94
CA PRO A 280 -2.98 -12.12 10.56
C PRO A 280 -2.32 -11.84 11.92
N LEU A 281 -1.71 -10.67 12.14
CA LEU A 281 -1.02 -10.38 13.41
C LEU A 281 -2.02 -10.15 14.55
N ARG A 282 -3.18 -9.54 14.27
CA ARG A 282 -4.27 -9.41 15.24
C ARG A 282 -4.81 -10.78 15.64
N MET A 283 -5.11 -11.63 14.66
CA MET A 283 -5.53 -13.01 14.88
C MET A 283 -4.51 -13.77 15.75
N LEU A 284 -3.22 -13.63 15.45
CA LEU A 284 -2.14 -14.25 16.22
C LEU A 284 -2.14 -13.80 17.69
N VAL A 285 -2.29 -12.50 17.95
CA VAL A 285 -2.35 -11.95 19.32
C VAL A 285 -3.61 -12.42 20.05
N GLU A 286 -4.77 -12.36 19.41
CA GLU A 286 -6.07 -12.74 20.02
C GLU A 286 -6.12 -14.22 20.38
N LEU A 287 -5.60 -15.10 19.52
CA LEU A 287 -5.48 -16.53 19.80
C LEU A 287 -4.58 -16.79 21.00
N LEU A 288 -3.37 -16.20 21.00
CA LEU A 288 -2.39 -16.42 22.06
C LEU A 288 -2.83 -15.79 23.39
N ASP A 289 -3.68 -14.77 23.39
CA ASP A 289 -4.24 -14.20 24.62
C ASP A 289 -5.16 -15.19 25.35
N GLY A 290 -5.90 -16.03 24.60
CA GLY A 290 -6.78 -17.07 25.11
C GLY A 290 -6.04 -18.24 25.80
N PRO A 291 -6.78 -19.10 26.53
CA PRO A 291 -6.17 -20.21 27.25
C PRO A 291 -5.57 -21.27 26.31
N ALA A 292 -4.46 -21.85 26.74
CA ALA A 292 -3.79 -22.94 26.04
C ALA A 292 -4.43 -24.30 26.39
N ALA A 293 -4.40 -25.22 25.44
CA ALA A 293 -4.57 -26.64 25.71
C ALA A 293 -3.26 -27.40 25.44
N THR A 294 -3.19 -28.67 25.83
CA THR A 294 -2.04 -29.53 25.57
C THR A 294 -2.43 -30.76 24.77
N ARG A 295 -1.50 -31.25 23.94
CA ARG A 295 -1.64 -32.52 23.20
C ARG A 295 -0.26 -33.18 23.10
N GLU A 296 -0.22 -34.50 23.24
CA GLU A 296 0.99 -35.28 22.98
C GLU A 296 1.09 -35.60 21.49
N ALA A 297 2.17 -35.15 20.83
CA ALA A 297 2.39 -35.40 19.41
C ALA A 297 3.89 -35.34 19.06
N GLY A 298 4.34 -36.23 18.17
CA GLY A 298 5.75 -36.26 17.74
C GLY A 298 6.75 -36.53 18.86
N GLY A 299 6.33 -37.22 19.94
CA GLY A 299 7.20 -37.53 21.09
C GLY A 299 7.38 -36.38 22.09
N THR A 300 6.61 -35.29 21.98
CA THR A 300 6.63 -34.17 22.93
C THR A 300 5.22 -33.65 23.22
N THR A 301 5.06 -33.01 24.37
CA THR A 301 3.90 -32.17 24.65
C THR A 301 3.93 -30.93 23.76
N GLN A 302 2.82 -30.64 23.09
CA GLN A 302 2.55 -29.41 22.36
C GLN A 302 1.52 -28.57 23.12
N TYR A 303 1.70 -27.26 23.11
CA TYR A 303 0.81 -26.25 23.67
C TYR A 303 0.08 -25.55 22.53
N LEU A 304 -1.25 -25.57 22.58
CA LEU A 304 -2.12 -25.27 21.45
C LEU A 304 -3.06 -24.12 21.77
N TRP A 305 -3.18 -23.18 20.84
CA TRP A 305 -4.16 -22.09 20.86
C TRP A 305 -4.99 -22.11 19.58
N PRO A 306 -6.32 -21.92 19.66
CA PRO A 306 -7.12 -21.86 20.88
C PRO A 306 -7.28 -23.26 21.48
N ALA A 307 -7.66 -23.35 22.77
CA ALA A 307 -7.88 -24.63 23.44
C ALA A 307 -8.82 -25.59 22.68
N ALA A 308 -9.79 -25.04 21.95
CA ALA A 308 -10.73 -25.81 21.11
C ALA A 308 -10.04 -26.71 20.06
N TYR A 309 -8.84 -26.36 19.58
CA TYR A 309 -8.10 -27.17 18.60
C TYR A 309 -7.58 -28.50 19.17
N ALA A 310 -7.49 -28.62 20.51
CA ALA A 310 -7.04 -29.85 21.15
C ALA A 310 -8.08 -30.98 21.14
N PHE A 311 -9.34 -30.70 20.77
CA PHE A 311 -10.42 -31.68 20.69
C PHE A 311 -10.57 -32.22 19.26
N GLU A 312 -10.97 -33.48 19.12
CA GLU A 312 -11.13 -34.13 17.80
C GLU A 312 -12.46 -33.76 17.14
N SER A 313 -13.50 -33.56 17.95
CA SER A 313 -14.84 -33.21 17.49
C SER A 313 -15.34 -31.91 18.13
N TRP A 314 -16.19 -31.18 17.41
CA TRP A 314 -16.82 -29.97 17.93
C TRP A 314 -17.70 -30.25 19.15
N GLN A 315 -18.31 -31.43 19.20
CA GLN A 315 -19.15 -31.87 20.32
C GLN A 315 -18.37 -31.97 21.63
N GLU A 316 -17.08 -32.34 21.56
CA GLU A 316 -16.19 -32.44 22.72
C GLU A 316 -15.67 -31.09 23.22
N VAL A 317 -15.72 -30.03 22.39
CA VAL A 317 -15.26 -28.70 22.78
C VAL A 317 -16.13 -28.18 23.94
N PRO A 318 -15.54 -27.93 25.13
CA PRO A 318 -16.28 -27.47 26.31
C PRO A 318 -16.94 -26.10 26.05
N PRO A 319 -18.10 -25.80 26.69
CA PRO A 319 -18.76 -24.51 26.53
C PRO A 319 -17.85 -23.30 26.78
N SER A 320 -16.99 -23.36 27.81
CA SER A 320 -16.03 -22.29 28.11
C SER A 320 -15.02 -22.04 26.97
N ALA A 321 -14.57 -23.10 26.29
CA ALA A 321 -13.68 -22.96 25.13
C ALA A 321 -14.41 -22.36 23.92
N ARG A 322 -15.72 -22.63 23.76
CA ARG A 322 -16.55 -21.99 22.73
C ARG A 322 -16.77 -20.51 23.03
N ASP A 323 -16.98 -20.17 24.30
CA ASP A 323 -17.09 -18.77 24.75
C ASP A 323 -15.81 -17.99 24.46
N ASP A 324 -14.63 -18.59 24.71
CA ASP A 324 -13.36 -17.95 24.34
C ASP A 324 -13.24 -17.73 22.82
N LEU A 325 -13.71 -18.66 21.99
CA LEU A 325 -13.73 -18.49 20.53
C LEU A 325 -14.64 -17.35 20.08
N SER A 326 -15.76 -17.10 20.78
CA SER A 326 -16.71 -16.02 20.44
C SER A 326 -16.10 -14.62 20.54
N ARG A 327 -14.95 -14.48 21.20
CA ARG A 327 -14.18 -13.21 21.25
C ARG A 327 -13.40 -12.94 19.97
N ILE A 328 -13.15 -13.97 19.17
CA ILE A 328 -12.27 -13.96 17.99
C ILE A 328 -13.09 -14.20 16.71
N TYR A 329 -14.11 -15.06 16.79
CA TYR A 329 -14.93 -15.51 15.69
C TYR A 329 -16.39 -15.11 15.89
N GLY A 330 -17.05 -14.73 14.80
CA GLY A 330 -18.48 -14.40 14.83
C GLY A 330 -19.35 -15.66 14.95
N GLU A 331 -20.65 -15.48 15.23
CA GLU A 331 -21.57 -16.62 15.34
C GLU A 331 -21.64 -17.47 14.06
N GLU A 332 -21.49 -16.86 12.88
CA GLU A 332 -21.48 -17.58 11.60
C GLU A 332 -20.30 -18.53 11.49
N ASP A 333 -19.12 -18.12 11.96
CA ASP A 333 -17.93 -18.98 11.99
C ASP A 333 -18.11 -20.14 12.96
N LEU A 334 -18.66 -19.88 14.16
CA LEU A 334 -18.93 -20.93 15.14
C LEU A 334 -19.96 -21.95 14.61
N ARG A 335 -21.01 -21.49 13.92
CA ARG A 335 -21.96 -22.37 13.21
C ARG A 335 -21.27 -23.18 12.13
N ARG A 336 -20.32 -22.59 11.40
CA ARG A 336 -19.53 -23.32 10.39
C ARG A 336 -18.66 -24.41 11.03
N PHE A 337 -18.01 -24.14 12.16
CA PHE A 337 -17.23 -25.14 12.88
C PHE A 337 -18.10 -26.30 13.36
N GLU A 338 -19.29 -25.99 13.88
CA GLU A 338 -20.28 -27.00 14.28
C GLU A 338 -20.75 -27.86 13.11
N GLN A 339 -21.07 -27.24 11.96
CA GLN A 339 -21.49 -27.94 10.75
C GLN A 339 -20.38 -28.81 10.16
N PHE A 340 -19.13 -28.34 10.21
CA PHE A 340 -17.97 -29.13 9.78
C PHE A 340 -17.70 -30.30 10.74
N GLY A 341 -18.05 -30.15 12.02
CA GLY A 341 -17.89 -31.17 13.04
C GLY A 341 -16.58 -31.09 13.83
N SER A 342 -15.73 -30.09 13.57
CA SER A 342 -14.51 -29.83 14.32
C SER A 342 -14.06 -28.36 14.19
N TYR A 343 -13.10 -27.94 15.02
CA TYR A 343 -12.50 -26.61 14.92
C TYR A 343 -11.53 -26.53 13.73
N VAL A 344 -11.84 -25.66 12.76
CA VAL A 344 -11.03 -25.43 11.54
C VAL A 344 -10.50 -24.00 11.41
N GLY A 345 -10.60 -23.21 12.48
CA GLY A 345 -10.07 -21.84 12.50
C GLY A 345 -8.53 -21.80 12.55
N HIS A 346 -8.01 -20.59 12.76
CA HIS A 346 -6.59 -20.37 12.95
C HIS A 346 -6.09 -21.00 14.26
N ARG A 347 -5.00 -21.77 14.20
CA ARG A 347 -4.34 -22.38 15.35
C ARG A 347 -2.85 -22.09 15.39
N VAL A 348 -2.33 -22.03 16.61
CA VAL A 348 -0.91 -21.88 16.93
C VAL A 348 -0.46 -23.05 17.79
N GLY A 349 0.73 -23.58 17.49
CA GLY A 349 1.35 -24.65 18.27
C GLY A 349 2.77 -24.28 18.70
N ILE A 350 3.09 -24.53 19.96
CA ILE A 350 4.43 -24.37 20.53
C ILE A 350 4.81 -25.66 21.26
N THR A 351 6.01 -26.20 21.04
CA THR A 351 6.48 -27.41 21.75
C THR A 351 6.84 -27.09 23.20
N ARG A 352 6.99 -28.12 24.04
CA ARG A 352 7.46 -27.97 25.43
C ARG A 352 8.82 -27.26 25.55
N SER A 353 9.71 -27.41 24.56
CA SER A 353 11.01 -26.73 24.46
C SER A 353 10.89 -25.24 24.08
N GLY A 354 9.72 -24.79 23.64
CA GLY A 354 9.50 -23.42 23.19
C GLY A 354 9.62 -23.24 21.66
N ASP A 355 9.67 -24.31 20.87
CA ASP A 355 9.73 -24.16 19.42
C ASP A 355 8.35 -23.78 18.89
N TRP A 356 8.25 -22.67 18.16
CA TRP A 356 7.03 -22.31 17.45
C TRP A 356 6.93 -23.18 16.19
N ILE A 357 5.91 -24.03 16.12
CA ILE A 357 5.83 -25.07 15.07
C ILE A 357 4.80 -24.78 14.00
N PHE A 358 3.73 -24.03 14.30
CA PHE A 358 2.81 -23.58 13.27
C PHE A 358 1.97 -22.35 13.64
N PHE A 359 1.53 -21.64 12.62
CA PHE A 359 0.39 -20.73 12.63
C PHE A 359 -0.39 -20.88 11.32
N VAL A 360 -1.48 -21.64 11.37
CA VAL A 360 -2.26 -22.07 10.21
C VAL A 360 -3.75 -21.85 10.46
N GLY A 361 -4.55 -21.67 9.42
CA GLY A 361 -6.00 -21.50 9.50
C GLY A 361 -6.71 -22.06 8.27
N GLY A 362 -7.93 -22.54 8.47
CA GLY A 362 -8.65 -23.35 7.49
C GLY A 362 -8.25 -24.81 7.52
N ASP A 363 -9.05 -25.66 6.88
CA ASP A 363 -8.78 -27.08 6.63
C ASP A 363 -9.15 -27.41 5.18
#